data_AF-A0A377PGD4-F1
#
_entry.id   AF-A0A377PGD4-F1
#
_cell.length_a   1.000
_cell.length_b   1.000
_cell.length_c   1.000
_cell.angle_alpha   90.00
_cell.angle_beta   90.00
_cell.angle_gamma   90.00
#
_symmetry.space_group_name_H-M   'P 1'
#
loop_
_entity.id
_entity.type
_entity.pdbx_description
1 polymer ?
#
loop_
_entity_poly.entity_id
_entity_poly.type
_entity_poly.pdbx_seq_one_letter_code
_entity_poly.pdbx_strand_id
1 'polypeptide(L)'
;MKLNYREHIPAQQAQFPPALLIHGLFGSLDNLGVLGRDLRSDRRVIQVDMRNHGHSPRSERMDYAAMAEDLLALIDDLSLPQLDVIGHSMGGKAAMTLAALAPERIRRLALLDIAPVDYQVRRHDTIFAAINAVTDARLTRRQEAAEIMRGYIQEEGVIQFLLKSFQEGEWLFNVPVLWGAIRKYRGLARSNALPRPCDVYQRWLIALHPRYSSRRHCAPVSSC
;
A
#
# COMPACT_ATOMS: atom_id res chain seq x y z
N MET A 1 -10.60 11.36 -4.05
CA MET A 1 -10.83 11.09 -5.50
C MET A 1 -11.27 9.65 -5.67
N LYS A 2 -11.95 9.31 -6.77
CA LYS A 2 -12.43 7.94 -7.03
C LYS A 2 -11.26 7.06 -7.49
N LEU A 3 -10.90 6.07 -6.68
CA LEU A 3 -9.83 5.12 -6.98
C LEU A 3 -10.34 4.02 -7.94
N ASN A 4 -9.44 3.52 -8.78
CA ASN A 4 -9.64 2.27 -9.49
C ASN A 4 -9.57 1.09 -8.49
N TYR A 5 -10.50 0.16 -8.62
CA TYR A 5 -10.53 -1.03 -7.78
C TYR A 5 -11.04 -2.24 -8.55
N ARG A 6 -10.69 -3.42 -8.06
CA ARG A 6 -11.27 -4.70 -8.46
C ARG A 6 -12.02 -5.27 -7.26
N GLU A 7 -13.28 -5.59 -7.48
CA GLU A 7 -14.13 -6.21 -6.48
C GLU A 7 -14.38 -7.68 -6.81
N HIS A 8 -14.35 -8.53 -5.79
CA HIS A 8 -14.85 -9.89 -5.86
C HIS A 8 -15.92 -10.09 -4.79
N ILE A 9 -17.06 -10.62 -5.22
CA ILE A 9 -18.16 -11.05 -4.35
C ILE A 9 -18.17 -12.58 -4.36
N PRO A 10 -18.10 -13.24 -3.19
CA PRO A 10 -18.11 -14.69 -3.12
C PRO A 10 -19.44 -15.24 -3.68
N ALA A 11 -19.38 -16.39 -4.38
CA ALA A 11 -20.57 -17.02 -4.96
C ALA A 11 -21.52 -17.60 -3.89
N GLN A 12 -20.95 -17.99 -2.75
CA GLN A 12 -21.69 -18.44 -1.57
C GLN A 12 -21.89 -17.27 -0.60
N GLN A 13 -22.78 -17.47 0.38
CA GLN A 13 -23.00 -16.48 1.44
C GLN A 13 -21.67 -16.15 2.14
N ALA A 14 -21.35 -14.87 2.22
CA ALA A 14 -20.13 -14.40 2.88
C ALA A 14 -20.13 -14.82 4.35
N GLN A 15 -19.08 -15.50 4.76
CA GLN A 15 -18.89 -15.99 6.14
C GLN A 15 -18.15 -14.95 6.99
N PHE A 16 -17.45 -14.02 6.34
CA PHE A 16 -16.70 -12.98 7.03
C PHE A 16 -16.92 -11.58 6.43
N PRO A 17 -16.59 -10.52 7.21
CA PRO A 17 -16.67 -9.14 6.73
C PRO A 17 -15.76 -8.88 5.52
N PRO A 18 -16.11 -7.89 4.68
CA PRO A 18 -15.32 -7.51 3.52
C PRO A 18 -13.86 -7.20 3.87
N ALA A 19 -12.95 -7.41 2.93
CA ALA A 19 -11.54 -7.09 3.08
C ALA A 19 -11.09 -6.09 1.99
N LEU A 20 -10.39 -5.03 2.40
CA LEU A 20 -9.74 -4.06 1.53
C LEU A 20 -8.22 -4.29 1.52
N LEU A 21 -7.67 -4.54 0.33
CA LEU A 21 -6.25 -4.86 0.12
C LEU A 21 -5.57 -3.68 -0.56
N ILE A 22 -4.54 -3.14 0.08
CA ILE A 22 -3.86 -1.90 -0.31
C ILE A 22 -2.38 -2.18 -0.60
N HIS A 23 -1.97 -1.98 -1.85
CA HIS A 23 -0.61 -2.26 -2.31
C HIS A 23 0.43 -1.24 -1.82
N GLY A 24 1.71 -1.58 -2.01
CA GLY A 24 2.87 -0.73 -1.66
C GLY A 24 3.31 0.19 -2.81
N LEU A 25 4.35 0.99 -2.57
CA LEU A 25 4.93 1.88 -3.57
C LEU A 25 5.33 1.12 -4.86
N PHE A 26 5.11 1.73 -6.03
CA PHE A 26 5.31 1.16 -7.38
C PHE A 26 4.42 -0.02 -7.73
N GLY A 27 3.56 -0.44 -6.80
CA GLY A 27 2.64 -1.53 -7.01
C GLY A 27 1.38 -1.15 -7.79
N SER A 28 0.49 -2.12 -7.87
CA SER A 28 -0.88 -2.07 -8.36
C SER A 28 -1.75 -3.02 -7.53
N LEU A 29 -3.07 -2.98 -7.77
CA LEU A 29 -4.07 -3.82 -7.12
C LEU A 29 -3.77 -5.32 -7.22
N ASP A 30 -2.96 -5.76 -8.19
CA ASP A 30 -2.59 -7.17 -8.38
C ASP A 30 -1.49 -7.66 -7.42
N ASN A 31 -0.78 -6.76 -6.73
CA ASN A 31 0.36 -7.17 -5.89
C ASN A 31 -0.03 -8.02 -4.68
N LEU A 32 -1.22 -7.81 -4.12
CA LEU A 32 -1.76 -8.63 -3.05
C LEU A 32 -2.71 -9.72 -3.59
N GLY A 33 -2.65 -10.03 -4.89
CA GLY A 33 -3.59 -10.94 -5.55
C GLY A 33 -3.52 -12.39 -5.04
N VAL A 34 -2.38 -12.86 -4.54
CA VAL A 34 -2.30 -14.20 -3.89
C VAL A 34 -3.19 -14.25 -2.67
N LEU A 35 -3.08 -13.24 -1.80
CA LEU A 35 -3.90 -13.09 -0.61
C LEU A 35 -5.38 -12.86 -0.98
N GLY A 36 -5.62 -12.02 -1.99
CA GLY A 36 -6.98 -11.79 -2.51
C GLY A 36 -7.65 -13.09 -2.99
N ARG A 37 -6.92 -13.98 -3.67
CA ARG A 37 -7.48 -15.27 -4.14
C ARG A 37 -7.91 -16.21 -3.01
N ASP A 38 -7.18 -16.20 -1.90
CA ASP A 38 -7.50 -17.00 -0.73
C ASP A 38 -8.76 -16.44 -0.02
N LEU A 39 -8.72 -15.15 0.32
CA LEU A 39 -9.80 -14.47 1.03
C LEU A 39 -11.11 -14.43 0.26
N ARG A 40 -11.07 -14.36 -1.07
CA ARG A 40 -12.29 -14.16 -1.87
C ARG A 40 -13.22 -15.38 -1.87
N SER A 41 -12.77 -16.52 -1.33
CA SER A 41 -13.56 -17.74 -1.22
C SER A 41 -14.71 -17.62 -0.21
N ASP A 42 -14.55 -16.79 0.84
CA ASP A 42 -15.48 -16.72 1.97
C ASP A 42 -15.91 -15.29 2.36
N ARG A 43 -15.40 -14.26 1.65
CA ARG A 43 -15.78 -12.85 1.86
C ARG A 43 -15.64 -11.99 0.61
N ARG A 44 -16.31 -10.83 0.64
CA ARG A 44 -16.12 -9.75 -0.34
C ARG A 44 -14.69 -9.22 -0.26
N VAL A 45 -14.00 -9.10 -1.39
CA VAL A 45 -12.61 -8.64 -1.47
C VAL A 45 -12.52 -7.45 -2.41
N ILE A 46 -11.92 -6.36 -1.93
CA ILE A 46 -11.70 -5.12 -2.67
C ILE A 46 -10.18 -4.93 -2.79
N GLN A 47 -9.66 -4.95 -4.01
CA GLN A 47 -8.26 -4.65 -4.31
C GLN A 47 -8.21 -3.29 -4.98
N VAL A 48 -7.42 -2.36 -4.46
CA VAL A 48 -7.43 -0.96 -4.92
C VAL A 48 -6.09 -0.56 -5.52
N ASP A 49 -6.12 0.19 -6.62
CA ASP A 49 -4.95 0.95 -7.06
C ASP A 49 -4.92 2.26 -6.28
N MET A 50 -3.82 2.56 -5.60
CA MET A 50 -3.66 3.83 -4.92
C MET A 50 -3.53 4.97 -5.94
N ARG A 51 -3.86 6.20 -5.53
CA ARG A 51 -3.55 7.40 -6.31
C ARG A 51 -2.13 7.34 -6.88
N ASN A 52 -1.95 7.83 -8.10
CA ASN A 52 -0.67 7.79 -8.82
C ASN A 52 -0.11 6.38 -9.12
N HIS A 53 -0.92 5.32 -9.03
CA HIS A 53 -0.55 3.94 -9.36
C HIS A 53 -1.64 3.26 -10.20
N GLY A 54 -1.24 2.23 -10.94
CA GLY A 54 -2.14 1.41 -11.75
C GLY A 54 -3.05 2.25 -12.65
N HIS A 55 -4.35 2.00 -12.58
CA HIS A 55 -5.36 2.76 -13.34
C HIS A 55 -6.08 3.81 -12.48
N SER A 56 -5.63 4.05 -11.25
CA SER A 56 -6.16 5.14 -10.43
C SER A 56 -5.71 6.49 -10.99
N PRO A 57 -6.52 7.56 -10.82
CA PRO A 57 -6.15 8.84 -11.42
C PRO A 57 -4.87 9.42 -10.80
N ARG A 58 -4.21 10.29 -11.57
CA ARG A 58 -2.98 10.97 -11.19
C ARG A 58 -3.30 12.24 -10.39
N SER A 59 -2.44 12.58 -9.43
CA SER A 59 -2.57 13.79 -8.60
C SER A 59 -1.19 14.28 -8.18
N GLU A 60 -1.01 15.59 -8.06
CA GLU A 60 0.23 16.17 -7.49
C GLU A 60 0.34 15.93 -5.98
N ARG A 61 -0.79 15.75 -5.28
CA ARG A 61 -0.82 15.51 -3.83
C ARG A 61 -0.56 14.03 -3.54
N MET A 62 0.50 13.74 -2.79
CA MET A 62 0.93 12.37 -2.48
C MET A 62 1.33 12.24 -1.00
N ASP A 63 0.36 12.45 -0.11
CA ASP A 63 0.50 12.30 1.34
C ASP A 63 -0.52 11.29 1.90
N TYR A 64 -0.24 10.75 3.10
CA TYR A 64 -1.08 9.70 3.68
C TYR A 64 -2.49 10.18 4.06
N ALA A 65 -2.67 11.46 4.39
CA ALA A 65 -4.00 12.01 4.68
C ALA A 65 -4.85 11.95 3.40
N ALA A 66 -4.30 12.40 2.28
CA ALA A 66 -4.96 12.34 0.99
C ALA A 66 -5.28 10.89 0.55
N MET A 67 -4.36 9.96 0.79
CA MET A 67 -4.59 8.54 0.54
C MET A 67 -5.73 7.98 1.39
N ALA A 68 -5.78 8.33 2.68
CA ALA A 68 -6.84 7.90 3.59
C ALA A 68 -8.20 8.50 3.19
N GLU A 69 -8.25 9.76 2.79
CA GLU A 69 -9.44 10.43 2.25
C GLU A 69 -10.00 9.68 1.03
N ASP A 70 -9.13 9.25 0.10
CA ASP A 70 -9.55 8.48 -1.07
C ASP A 70 -10.09 7.09 -0.73
N LEU A 71 -9.43 6.41 0.21
CA LEU A 71 -9.87 5.09 0.68
C LEU A 71 -11.22 5.20 1.38
N LEU A 72 -11.42 6.21 2.22
CA LEU A 72 -12.69 6.46 2.89
C LEU A 72 -13.80 6.73 1.87
N ALA A 73 -13.54 7.57 0.88
CA ALA A 73 -14.49 7.82 -0.22
C ALA A 73 -14.86 6.54 -0.98
N LEU A 74 -13.89 5.66 -1.25
CA LEU A 74 -14.18 4.35 -1.86
C LEU A 74 -15.04 3.46 -0.96
N ILE A 75 -14.77 3.43 0.35
CA ILE A 75 -15.55 2.63 1.32
C ILE A 75 -17.00 3.15 1.39
N ASP A 76 -17.19 4.47 1.33
CA ASP A 76 -18.52 5.11 1.28
C ASP A 76 -19.26 4.78 -0.02
N ASP A 77 -18.60 4.93 -1.18
CA ASP A 77 -19.14 4.58 -2.50
C ASP A 77 -19.61 3.12 -2.56
N LEU A 78 -18.90 2.22 -1.88
CA LEU A 78 -19.22 0.79 -1.82
C LEU A 78 -20.21 0.42 -0.71
N SER A 79 -20.72 1.42 0.04
CA SER A 79 -21.65 1.26 1.16
C SER A 79 -21.16 0.24 2.18
N LEU A 80 -19.87 0.30 2.52
CA LEU A 80 -19.23 -0.61 3.46
C LEU A 80 -19.26 0.00 4.88
N PRO A 81 -20.16 -0.43 5.78
CA PRO A 81 -20.22 0.14 7.13
C PRO A 81 -18.97 -0.21 7.94
N GLN A 82 -18.45 -1.43 7.77
CA GLN A 82 -17.24 -1.88 8.43
C GLN A 82 -16.51 -2.95 7.60
N LEU A 83 -15.18 -2.97 7.62
CA LEU A 83 -14.36 -3.92 6.87
C LEU A 83 -13.02 -4.22 7.56
N ASP A 84 -12.37 -5.30 7.13
CA ASP A 84 -10.97 -5.57 7.44
C ASP A 84 -10.06 -4.87 6.42
N VAL A 85 -8.93 -4.33 6.86
CA VAL A 85 -7.97 -3.66 5.98
C VAL A 85 -6.61 -4.36 6.07
N ILE A 86 -6.01 -4.60 4.92
CA ILE A 86 -4.71 -5.23 4.78
C ILE A 86 -3.84 -4.32 3.91
N GLY A 87 -2.79 -3.75 4.49
CA GLY A 87 -1.92 -2.82 3.80
C GLY A 87 -0.47 -3.27 3.79
N HIS A 88 0.17 -3.17 2.62
CA HIS A 88 1.60 -3.45 2.44
C HIS A 88 2.41 -2.16 2.28
N SER A 89 3.51 -2.02 3.04
CA SER A 89 4.43 -0.88 2.91
C SER A 89 3.71 0.48 2.90
N MET A 90 3.83 1.28 1.82
CA MET A 90 3.07 2.52 1.61
C MET A 90 1.57 2.36 1.92
N GLY A 91 0.94 1.29 1.43
CA GLY A 91 -0.47 0.99 1.67
C GLY A 91 -0.80 0.71 3.13
N GLY A 92 0.14 0.15 3.89
CA GLY A 92 -0.02 -0.03 5.33
C GLY A 92 0.03 1.28 6.10
N LYS A 93 0.87 2.24 5.69
CA LYS A 93 0.85 3.60 6.28
C LYS A 93 -0.45 4.35 5.94
N ALA A 94 -0.94 4.24 4.71
CA ALA A 94 -2.26 4.76 4.34
C ALA A 94 -3.38 4.11 5.17
N ALA A 95 -3.31 2.79 5.39
CA ALA A 95 -4.26 2.06 6.21
C ALA A 95 -4.26 2.50 7.69
N MET A 96 -3.07 2.78 8.26
CA MET A 96 -2.97 3.36 9.61
C MET A 96 -3.61 4.74 9.67
N THR A 97 -3.38 5.60 8.67
CA THR A 97 -3.98 6.93 8.60
C THR A 97 -5.51 6.85 8.43
N LEU A 98 -6.00 5.91 7.62
CA LEU A 98 -7.43 5.63 7.50
C LEU A 98 -8.04 5.19 8.84
N ALA A 99 -7.38 4.28 9.57
CA ALA A 99 -7.84 3.83 10.87
C ALA A 99 -7.85 4.94 11.93
N ALA A 100 -6.97 5.94 11.81
CA ALA A 100 -7.00 7.15 12.64
C ALA A 100 -8.12 8.12 12.21
N LEU A 101 -8.40 8.21 10.91
CA LEU A 101 -9.41 9.11 10.33
C LEU A 101 -10.84 8.62 10.58
N ALA A 102 -11.09 7.32 10.45
CA ALA A 102 -12.42 6.71 10.53
C ALA A 102 -12.36 5.34 11.27
N PRO A 103 -12.01 5.33 12.57
CA PRO A 103 -11.77 4.10 13.34
C PRO A 103 -12.98 3.17 13.38
N GLU A 104 -14.20 3.71 13.36
CA GLU A 104 -15.46 2.95 13.37
C GLU A 104 -15.63 2.05 12.14
N ARG A 105 -14.98 2.40 11.02
CA ARG A 105 -15.01 1.65 9.77
C ARG A 105 -14.09 0.44 9.79
N ILE A 106 -13.08 0.42 10.65
CA ILE A 106 -12.00 -0.57 10.59
C ILE A 106 -12.20 -1.66 11.65
N ARG A 107 -12.56 -2.85 11.20
CA ARG A 107 -12.76 -4.03 12.06
C ARG A 107 -11.51 -4.86 12.27
N ARG A 108 -10.49 -4.82 11.41
CA ARG A 108 -9.16 -5.43 11.66
C ARG A 108 -8.16 -4.72 10.77
N LEU A 109 -6.90 -4.66 11.20
CA LEU A 109 -5.83 -4.01 10.44
C LEU A 109 -4.58 -4.89 10.40
N ALA A 110 -4.33 -5.53 9.26
CA ALA A 110 -3.10 -6.28 9.02
C ALA A 110 -2.07 -5.42 8.27
N LEU A 111 -0.83 -5.40 8.79
CA LEU A 111 0.25 -4.56 8.27
C LEU A 111 1.42 -5.43 7.82
N LEU A 112 1.66 -5.44 6.52
CA LEU A 112 2.64 -6.29 5.87
C LEU A 112 3.93 -5.48 5.63
N ASP A 113 5.02 -5.96 6.22
CA ASP A 113 6.39 -5.46 6.06
C ASP A 113 6.53 -3.93 6.23
N ILE A 114 5.84 -3.36 7.23
CA ILE A 114 5.82 -1.92 7.46
C ILE A 114 5.74 -1.54 8.93
N ALA A 115 6.33 -0.37 9.22
CA ALA A 115 6.38 0.30 10.50
C ALA A 115 5.94 1.77 10.34
N PRO A 116 5.16 2.38 11.26
CA PRO A 116 5.03 3.83 11.41
C PRO A 116 6.35 4.48 11.90
N VAL A 117 7.42 4.28 11.13
CA VAL A 117 8.71 4.96 11.34
C VAL A 117 9.10 5.71 10.08
N ASP A 118 9.95 6.71 10.29
CA ASP A 118 10.63 7.40 9.22
C ASP A 118 11.83 6.56 8.76
N TYR A 119 11.81 6.11 7.51
CA TYR A 119 12.91 5.33 6.95
C TYR A 119 13.87 6.31 6.29
N GLN A 120 14.88 6.76 7.06
CA GLN A 120 15.89 7.74 6.66
C GLN A 120 16.93 7.20 5.64
N VAL A 121 16.65 6.09 4.95
CA VAL A 121 17.59 5.46 4.01
C VAL A 121 17.12 5.72 2.58
N ARG A 122 18.03 6.19 1.71
CA ARG A 122 17.79 6.41 0.27
C ARG A 122 17.64 5.08 -0.51
N ARG A 123 16.72 4.21 -0.10
CA ARG A 123 16.53 2.85 -0.63
C ARG A 123 16.04 2.80 -2.08
N HIS A 124 15.58 3.93 -2.63
CA HIS A 124 14.89 3.95 -3.92
C HIS A 124 15.65 4.70 -5.01
N ASP A 125 16.81 5.31 -4.73
CA ASP A 125 17.54 6.08 -5.76
C ASP A 125 17.91 5.22 -6.95
N THR A 126 18.42 4.00 -6.71
CA THR A 126 18.79 3.05 -7.77
C THR A 126 17.56 2.57 -8.54
N ILE A 127 16.43 2.39 -7.85
CA ILE A 127 15.14 2.05 -8.47
C ILE A 127 14.67 3.17 -9.41
N PHE A 128 14.71 4.42 -8.96
CA PHE A 128 14.33 5.56 -9.79
C PHE A 128 15.31 5.79 -10.94
N ALA A 129 16.62 5.59 -10.72
CA ALA A 129 17.61 5.62 -11.79
C ALA A 129 17.30 4.57 -12.86
N ALA A 130 16.94 3.34 -12.46
CA ALA A 130 16.53 2.27 -13.37
C ALA A 130 15.25 2.63 -14.16
N ILE A 131 14.22 3.13 -13.46
CA ILE A 131 12.95 3.56 -14.05
C ILE A 131 13.16 4.67 -15.09
N ASN A 132 13.97 5.67 -14.75
CA ASN A 132 14.30 6.77 -15.66
C ASN A 132 15.11 6.27 -16.86
N ALA A 133 16.09 5.38 -16.65
CA ALA A 133 16.87 4.79 -17.75
C ALA A 133 15.99 4.02 -18.75
N VAL A 134 15.00 3.26 -18.27
CA VAL A 134 14.02 2.60 -19.15
C VAL A 134 13.16 3.61 -19.91
N THR A 135 12.72 4.68 -19.23
CA THR A 135 11.91 5.75 -19.83
C THR A 135 12.68 6.48 -20.92
N ASP A 136 13.94 6.84 -20.64
CA ASP A 136 14.83 7.55 -21.58
C ASP A 136 15.17 6.69 -22.81
N ALA A 137 15.28 5.37 -22.61
CA ALA A 137 15.51 4.41 -23.69
C ALA A 137 14.29 4.18 -24.60
N ARG A 138 13.10 4.67 -24.22
CA ARG A 138 11.84 4.57 -25.00
C ARG A 138 11.50 3.15 -25.44
N LEU A 139 11.82 2.18 -24.57
CA LEU A 139 11.53 0.78 -24.81
C LEU A 139 10.04 0.51 -24.71
N THR A 140 9.53 -0.51 -25.41
CA THR A 140 8.13 -0.95 -25.27
C THR A 140 8.02 -2.37 -24.73
N ARG A 141 9.09 -3.17 -24.82
CA ARG A 141 9.10 -4.56 -24.37
C ARG A 141 9.65 -4.69 -22.96
N ARG A 142 8.93 -5.42 -22.10
CA ARG A 142 9.34 -5.70 -20.72
C ARG A 142 10.69 -6.39 -20.62
N GLN A 143 11.03 -7.26 -21.59
CA GLN A 143 12.31 -7.97 -21.58
C GLN A 143 13.50 -7.02 -21.73
N GLU A 144 13.43 -6.08 -22.66
CA GLU A 144 14.48 -5.07 -22.86
C GLU A 144 14.56 -4.11 -21.67
N ALA A 145 13.41 -3.73 -21.10
CA ALA A 145 13.37 -2.93 -19.89
C ALA A 145 14.06 -3.66 -18.72
N ALA A 146 13.85 -4.97 -18.58
CA ALA A 146 14.53 -5.78 -17.56
C ALA A 146 16.06 -5.76 -17.72
N GLU A 147 16.55 -5.85 -18.95
CA GLU A 147 18.00 -5.81 -19.25
C GLU A 147 18.63 -4.48 -18.82
N ILE A 148 17.98 -3.35 -19.09
CA ILE A 148 18.44 -2.05 -18.58
C ILE A 148 18.41 -2.04 -17.04
N MET A 149 17.32 -2.50 -16.43
CA MET A 149 17.15 -2.43 -14.98
C MET A 149 18.18 -3.27 -14.21
N ARG A 150 18.69 -4.37 -14.79
CA ARG A 150 19.77 -5.18 -14.20
C ARG A 150 21.09 -4.43 -14.05
N GLY A 151 21.30 -3.34 -14.80
CA GLY A 151 22.43 -2.43 -14.59
C GLY A 151 22.37 -1.63 -13.29
N TYR A 152 21.20 -1.57 -12.64
CA TYR A 152 20.94 -0.73 -11.47
C TYR A 152 20.46 -1.53 -10.24
N ILE A 153 19.73 -2.62 -10.45
CA ILE A 153 19.06 -3.42 -9.43
C ILE A 153 19.58 -4.85 -9.52
N GLN A 154 20.02 -5.43 -8.40
CA GLN A 154 20.57 -6.80 -8.37
C GLN A 154 19.46 -7.84 -8.12
N GLU A 155 18.40 -7.46 -7.42
CA GLU A 155 17.31 -8.34 -7.05
C GLU A 155 16.32 -8.51 -8.21
N GLU A 156 16.41 -9.64 -8.93
CA GLU A 156 15.51 -9.93 -10.05
C GLU A 156 14.02 -9.86 -9.65
N GLY A 157 13.68 -10.28 -8.43
CA GLY A 157 12.31 -10.18 -7.91
C GLY A 157 11.79 -8.74 -7.85
N VAL A 158 12.65 -7.75 -7.57
CA VAL A 158 12.30 -6.32 -7.56
C VAL A 158 12.09 -5.82 -8.99
N ILE A 159 12.95 -6.21 -9.93
CA ILE A 159 12.80 -5.87 -11.36
C ILE A 159 11.46 -6.40 -11.89
N GLN A 160 11.19 -7.69 -11.68
CA GLN A 160 9.95 -8.32 -12.13
C GLN A 160 8.71 -7.72 -11.44
N PHE A 161 8.83 -7.31 -10.19
CA PHE A 161 7.77 -6.57 -9.49
C PHE A 161 7.48 -5.22 -10.16
N LEU A 162 8.50 -4.41 -10.44
CA LEU A 162 8.34 -3.10 -11.07
C LEU A 162 7.73 -3.22 -12.48
N LEU A 163 8.24 -4.17 -13.29
CA LEU A 163 7.79 -4.39 -14.67
C LEU A 163 6.33 -4.82 -14.80
N LYS A 164 5.67 -5.27 -13.71
CA LYS A 164 4.21 -5.47 -13.72
C LYS A 164 3.45 -4.19 -14.07
N SER A 165 4.01 -3.05 -13.69
CA SER A 165 3.47 -1.71 -13.95
C SER A 165 4.04 -1.07 -15.21
N PHE A 166 4.79 -1.80 -16.05
CA PHE A 166 5.28 -1.31 -17.33
C PHE A 166 4.43 -1.90 -18.47
N GLN A 167 3.78 -1.05 -19.25
CA GLN A 167 2.91 -1.46 -20.34
C GLN A 167 3.07 -0.51 -21.52
N GLU A 168 3.31 -1.05 -22.71
CA GLU A 168 3.36 -0.29 -23.98
C GLU A 168 4.32 0.91 -23.94
N GLY A 169 5.42 0.77 -23.20
CA GLY A 169 6.45 1.80 -23.04
C GLY A 169 6.18 2.83 -21.95
N GLU A 170 5.08 2.69 -21.21
CA GLU A 170 4.69 3.61 -20.15
C GLU A 170 4.66 2.93 -18.78
N TRP A 171 4.97 3.70 -17.75
CA TRP A 171 4.78 3.30 -16.35
C TRP A 171 3.36 3.65 -15.91
N LEU A 172 2.65 2.65 -15.37
CA LEU A 172 1.32 2.83 -14.78
C LEU A 172 1.35 3.66 -13.48
N PHE A 173 2.52 3.85 -12.88
CA PHE A 173 2.70 4.77 -11.76
C PHE A 173 3.30 6.11 -12.19
N ASN A 174 2.92 7.18 -11.49
CA ASN A 174 3.29 8.55 -11.84
C ASN A 174 4.72 8.90 -11.35
N VAL A 175 5.73 8.53 -12.15
CA VAL A 175 7.15 8.65 -11.78
C VAL A 175 7.54 10.04 -11.24
N PRO A 176 7.22 11.18 -11.91
CA PRO A 176 7.62 12.49 -11.42
C PRO A 176 7.05 12.83 -10.04
N VAL A 177 5.78 12.51 -9.80
CA VAL A 177 5.14 12.76 -8.50
C VAL A 177 5.72 11.84 -7.44
N LEU A 178 5.91 10.55 -7.73
CA LEU A 178 6.50 9.61 -6.77
C LEU A 178 7.93 10.01 -6.38
N TRP A 179 8.73 10.50 -7.34
CA TRP A 179 10.08 11.00 -7.07
C TRP A 179 10.07 12.24 -6.17
N GLY A 180 9.20 13.21 -6.47
CA GLY A 180 9.04 14.40 -5.62
C GLY A 180 8.52 14.07 -4.23
N ALA A 181 7.58 13.11 -4.15
CA ALA A 181 6.97 12.66 -2.91
C ALA A 181 7.95 11.87 -2.06
N ILE A 182 8.83 11.03 -2.63
CA ILE A 182 9.72 10.19 -1.81
C ILE A 182 10.78 10.97 -1.04
N ARG A 183 11.19 12.11 -1.57
CA ARG A 183 12.04 13.07 -0.85
C ARG A 183 11.29 13.76 0.30
N LYS A 184 9.95 13.78 0.22
CA LYS A 184 9.02 14.38 1.19
C LYS A 184 8.28 13.36 2.03
N TYR A 185 8.41 12.05 1.78
CA TYR A 185 7.94 10.95 2.62
C TYR A 185 8.76 10.96 3.90
N ARG A 186 8.55 12.01 4.70
CA ARG A 186 8.71 11.93 6.14
C ARG A 186 7.82 10.75 6.55
N GLY A 187 8.33 9.87 7.41
CA GLY A 187 7.49 8.88 8.07
C GLY A 187 6.22 9.52 8.64
N LEU A 188 5.33 8.71 9.19
CA LEU A 188 4.39 9.23 10.18
C LEU A 188 5.25 9.76 11.35
N ALA A 189 5.79 10.97 11.21
CA ALA A 189 6.46 11.70 12.28
C ALA A 189 5.42 11.73 13.38
N ARG A 190 5.80 11.28 14.59
CA ARG A 190 4.96 11.16 15.79
C ARG A 190 3.96 12.31 15.85
N SER A 191 2.84 12.17 15.17
CA SER A 191 1.81 13.17 15.16
C SER A 191 0.96 12.78 16.35
N ASN A 192 0.62 13.75 17.18
CA ASN A 192 -0.32 13.56 18.27
C ASN A 192 -1.72 13.09 17.78
N ALA A 193 -1.88 12.86 16.47
CA ALA A 193 -3.06 12.33 15.80
C ALA A 193 -3.01 10.82 15.52
N LEU A 194 -1.86 10.14 15.72
CA LEU A 194 -1.86 8.69 15.80
C LEU A 194 -2.33 8.29 17.21
N PRO A 195 -3.38 7.48 17.34
CA PRO A 195 -3.78 6.95 18.63
C PRO A 195 -2.58 6.27 19.28
N ARG A 196 -2.44 6.41 20.61
CA ARG A 196 -1.30 5.83 21.32
C ARG A 196 -1.19 4.35 20.96
N PRO A 197 0.04 3.80 20.88
CA PRO A 197 0.26 2.39 20.59
C PRO A 197 -0.65 1.43 21.38
N CYS A 198 -1.08 1.80 22.58
CA CYS A 198 -1.92 0.93 23.40
C CYS A 198 -3.41 0.92 23.00
N ASP A 199 -3.97 2.02 22.48
CA ASP A 199 -5.43 2.13 22.27
C ASP A 199 -5.88 1.54 20.92
N VAL A 200 -5.01 1.57 19.91
CA VAL A 200 -5.30 1.08 18.55
C VAL A 200 -4.56 -0.22 18.20
N TYR A 201 -3.50 -0.61 18.91
CA TYR A 201 -2.69 -1.77 18.49
C TYR A 201 -3.04 -3.07 19.23
N GLN A 202 -3.76 -3.02 20.35
CA GLN A 202 -4.15 -4.24 21.08
C GLN A 202 -5.34 -4.99 20.46
N ARG A 203 -6.21 -4.33 19.69
CA ARG A 203 -7.42 -4.97 19.13
C ARG A 203 -7.28 -5.51 17.72
N TRP A 204 -6.36 -4.99 16.92
CA TRP A 204 -6.49 -5.07 15.45
C TRP A 204 -5.26 -5.53 14.69
N LEU A 205 -4.09 -5.64 15.33
CA LEU A 205 -2.80 -5.76 14.65
C LEU A 205 -2.30 -7.22 14.54
N ILE A 206 -2.13 -7.71 13.31
CA ILE A 206 -1.18 -8.79 13.02
C ILE A 206 -0.03 -8.15 12.23
N ALA A 207 1.05 -7.83 12.92
CA ALA A 207 2.26 -7.29 12.30
C ALA A 207 3.25 -8.43 12.04
N LEU A 208 3.63 -8.62 10.78
CA LEU A 208 4.60 -9.65 10.37
C LEU A 208 6.04 -9.11 10.29
N HIS A 209 6.28 -7.87 10.71
CA HIS A 209 7.61 -7.25 10.65
C HIS A 209 8.43 -7.46 11.95
N PRO A 210 9.72 -7.86 11.89
CA PRO A 210 10.55 -8.17 13.06
C PRO A 210 10.68 -7.05 14.11
N ARG A 211 10.59 -5.79 13.69
CA ARG A 211 10.62 -4.64 14.63
C ARG A 211 9.35 -4.50 15.48
N TYR A 212 8.20 -4.98 15.00
CA TYR A 212 6.93 -5.00 15.77
C TYR A 212 6.79 -6.26 16.63
N SER A 213 7.46 -7.36 16.28
CA SER A 213 7.47 -8.56 17.12
C SER A 213 8.37 -8.43 18.37
N SER A 214 9.28 -7.44 18.38
CA SER A 214 10.08 -7.15 19.57
C SER A 214 9.24 -6.44 20.64
N ARG A 215 9.06 -7.07 21.81
CA ARG A 215 8.30 -6.56 22.99
C ARG A 215 8.70 -5.17 23.50
N ARG A 216 9.71 -4.51 22.92
CA ARG A 216 10.20 -3.19 23.33
C ARG A 216 9.32 -2.02 22.87
N HIS A 217 8.37 -2.25 21.96
CA HIS A 217 7.46 -1.21 21.46
C HIS A 217 6.01 -1.36 21.95
N CYS A 218 5.74 -2.36 22.79
CA CYS A 218 4.49 -2.53 23.51
C CYS A 218 4.78 -2.41 25.02
N ALA A 219 4.24 -1.39 25.68
CA ALA A 219 4.31 -1.29 27.14
C ALA A 219 3.56 -2.47 27.78
N PRO A 220 3.97 -2.95 28.98
CA PRO A 220 3.30 -4.06 29.66
C PRO A 220 1.85 -3.71 30.00
N VAL A 221 1.00 -4.73 29.93
CA VAL A 221 -0.49 -4.72 29.96
C VAL A 221 -1.10 -4.22 31.28
N SER A 222 -0.32 -3.68 32.22
CA SER A 222 -0.76 -3.50 33.61
C SER A 222 -1.25 -2.10 33.99
N SER A 223 -1.63 -1.24 33.05
CA SER A 223 -2.23 0.06 33.39
C SER A 223 -3.02 0.62 32.21
N CYS A 224 -4.29 0.22 32.12
CA CYS A 224 -5.37 1.05 31.59
C CYS A 224 -5.99 1.82 32.75
#